data_AF-A0A1H3VY98-F1
#
_entry.id   AF-A0A1H3VY98-F1
#
_cell.length_a   1.000
_cell.length_b   1.000
_cell.length_c   1.000
_cell.angle_alpha   90.00
_cell.angle_beta   90.00
_cell.angle_gamma   90.00
#
_symmetry.space_group_name_H-M   'P 1'
#
loop_
_entity.id
_entity.type
_entity.pdbx_description
1 polymer ?
#
loop_
_entity_poly.entity_id
_entity_poly.type
_entity_poly.pdbx_seq_one_letter_code
_entity_poly.pdbx_strand_id
1 'polypeptide(L)'
;MKQREQKEHWKQVVNGRSRRNVLKGLGAAGIAGLAGCSGGGSGGEGGSGGDGGSDSDGGSDSDGGSGGSSGVSGSMTIFHAGSLAAAFSEAEPTFEEEYGVDVNREPKGSVASTQKITQQGRSADVLGTSDFRLIRDRIVPDYGDWYSIFVTNSMSIQYREDSPGADEISKDNWWEILSRDDVTVGHADPAVDPGGYRAVMTQQLGKEEFQGEALYDDSTYQKIRENSTVPTGTETKLKGQLESGALDYAFYYQSISSTADMPFIDLQPQVDLSKATSEYAEHYAKAEVETSSGTFTGAPIAYGMTVPNVAENPEAGAAWIEYFASDAGRTILEDMGLVPVEPIVVPQSGQDAVPQRVMDVASAQSSLGPLEL
;
A
#
# COMPACT_ATOMS: atom_id res chain seq x y z
N MET A 1 25.46 -1.92 -18.17
CA MET A 1 26.15 -0.77 -17.54
C MET A 1 25.23 0.44 -17.42
N LYS A 2 24.64 0.94 -18.52
CA LYS A 2 23.69 2.07 -18.49
C LYS A 2 22.46 1.92 -17.56
N GLN A 3 21.85 0.73 -17.46
CA GLN A 3 20.72 0.52 -16.54
C GLN A 3 21.09 0.56 -15.05
N ARG A 4 22.33 0.19 -14.68
CA ARG A 4 22.80 0.33 -13.29
C ARG A 4 23.07 1.80 -12.96
N GLU A 5 23.62 2.55 -13.90
CA GLU A 5 23.87 3.99 -13.74
C GLU A 5 22.57 4.79 -13.68
N GLN A 6 21.55 4.43 -14.47
CA GLN A 6 20.21 5.05 -14.38
C GLN A 6 19.47 4.69 -13.08
N LYS A 7 19.53 3.43 -12.63
CA LYS A 7 18.92 3.01 -11.36
C LYS A 7 19.57 3.71 -10.16
N GLU A 8 20.88 3.91 -10.19
CA GLU A 8 21.61 4.68 -9.17
C GLU A 8 21.35 6.20 -9.28
N HIS A 9 21.20 6.75 -10.50
CA HIS A 9 20.80 8.15 -10.72
C HIS A 9 19.43 8.44 -10.12
N TRP A 10 18.43 7.58 -10.36
CA TRP A 10 17.08 7.77 -9.83
C TRP A 10 17.00 7.51 -8.32
N LYS A 11 17.73 6.52 -7.79
CA LYS A 11 17.91 6.37 -6.33
C LYS A 11 18.50 7.64 -5.69
N GLN A 12 19.44 8.31 -6.35
CA GLN A 12 20.00 9.58 -5.87
C GLN A 12 19.03 10.75 -5.98
N VAL A 13 18.16 10.79 -7.00
CA VAL A 13 17.12 11.82 -7.14
C VAL A 13 16.02 11.66 -6.08
N VAL A 14 15.58 10.43 -5.83
CA VAL A 14 14.60 10.08 -4.78
C VAL A 14 15.18 10.34 -3.39
N ASN A 15 16.38 9.83 -3.09
CA ASN A 15 17.07 10.13 -1.83
C ASN A 15 17.44 11.61 -1.67
N GLY A 16 17.69 12.31 -2.77
CA GLY A 16 17.98 13.74 -2.80
C GLY A 16 16.76 14.64 -2.53
N ARG A 17 15.54 14.11 -2.68
CA ARG A 17 14.30 14.75 -2.20
C ARG A 17 14.09 14.48 -0.70
N SER A 18 14.35 13.26 -0.22
CA SER A 18 14.29 12.91 1.21
C SER A 18 15.29 13.71 2.06
N ARG A 19 16.55 13.81 1.64
CA ARG A 19 17.60 14.57 2.36
C ARG A 19 17.39 16.08 2.35
N ARG A 20 16.73 16.64 1.32
CA ARG A 20 16.44 18.08 1.24
C ARG A 20 15.36 18.52 2.24
N ASN A 21 14.54 17.60 2.72
CA ASN A 21 13.57 17.88 3.80
C ASN A 21 14.18 17.71 5.20
N VAL A 22 15.31 17.01 5.34
CA VAL A 22 15.98 16.80 6.64
C VAL A 22 16.93 17.96 7.03
N LEU A 23 17.36 18.80 6.08
CA LEU A 23 18.32 19.89 6.35
C LEU A 23 17.71 21.26 6.68
N LYS A 24 16.41 21.33 7.04
CA LYS A 24 15.81 22.56 7.63
C LYS A 24 15.71 22.54 9.16
N GLY A 25 16.25 21.52 9.84
CA GLY A 25 16.01 21.31 11.27
C GLY A 25 17.19 21.38 12.25
N LEU A 26 18.45 21.58 11.81
CA LEU A 26 19.59 21.52 12.74
C LEU A 26 20.54 22.71 12.60
N GLY A 27 20.14 23.80 13.23
CA GLY A 27 21.04 24.89 13.62
C GLY A 27 21.64 24.61 15.01
N ALA A 28 22.96 24.41 15.02
CA ALA A 28 23.92 24.74 16.08
C ALA A 28 23.78 24.12 17.49
N ALA A 29 24.66 23.15 17.77
CA ALA A 29 25.51 23.00 18.99
C ALA A 29 26.03 21.54 19.00
N GLY A 30 27.28 21.18 19.25
CA GLY A 30 28.51 21.86 19.64
C GLY A 30 29.57 20.75 19.79
N ILE A 31 30.80 21.05 19.39
CA ILE A 31 31.95 20.12 19.38
C ILE A 31 32.49 19.90 20.80
N ALA A 32 32.75 18.64 21.19
CA ALA A 32 33.84 18.17 22.07
C ALA A 32 33.75 16.63 22.14
N GLY A 33 34.77 15.78 21.96
CA GLY A 33 36.22 15.94 22.01
C GLY A 33 36.81 14.93 23.00
N LEU A 34 37.78 14.10 22.53
CA LEU A 34 38.78 13.30 23.28
C LEU A 34 38.30 11.95 23.85
N ALA A 35 38.80 10.79 23.39
CA ALA A 35 40.14 10.19 23.53
C ALA A 35 40.42 9.59 24.93
N GLY A 36 40.81 8.32 25.01
CA GLY A 36 41.41 7.75 26.22
C GLY A 36 41.46 6.22 26.28
N CYS A 37 42.67 5.65 26.18
CA CYS A 37 42.98 4.22 26.23
C CYS A 37 43.16 3.67 27.67
N SER A 38 43.22 2.33 27.73
CA SER A 38 44.16 1.50 28.52
C SER A 38 43.76 0.90 29.89
N GLY A 39 44.28 -0.32 30.11
CA GLY A 39 44.43 -1.01 31.40
C GLY A 39 43.54 -2.25 31.52
N GLY A 40 43.98 -3.51 31.65
CA GLY A 40 45.28 -4.07 32.00
C GLY A 40 45.19 -4.90 33.29
N GLY A 41 45.44 -6.22 33.21
CA GLY A 41 46.12 -6.99 34.27
C GLY A 41 45.33 -8.05 35.06
N SER A 42 45.78 -9.31 34.91
CA SER A 42 46.03 -10.40 35.91
C SER A 42 44.96 -10.71 36.99
N GLY A 43 44.56 -11.95 37.26
CA GLY A 43 45.32 -13.19 37.38
C GLY A 43 45.24 -13.70 38.85
N GLY A 44 44.98 -14.99 39.09
CA GLY A 44 45.06 -15.58 40.43
C GLY A 44 44.28 -16.88 40.61
N GLU A 45 45.00 -17.99 40.68
CA GLU A 45 44.55 -19.36 40.98
C GLU A 45 44.24 -19.60 42.46
N GLY A 46 43.51 -20.68 42.76
CA GLY A 46 43.81 -21.51 43.94
C GLY A 46 42.60 -22.08 44.70
N GLY A 47 42.59 -23.41 44.90
CA GLY A 47 42.02 -24.03 46.12
C GLY A 47 41.05 -25.20 45.91
N SER A 48 41.55 -26.43 46.07
CA SER A 48 40.78 -27.68 46.16
C SER A 48 40.23 -27.97 47.56
N GLY A 49 39.12 -28.74 47.60
CA GLY A 49 38.93 -29.83 48.56
C GLY A 49 37.75 -29.70 49.53
N GLY A 50 36.91 -30.75 49.61
CA GLY A 50 36.06 -31.04 50.77
C GLY A 50 34.71 -31.69 50.47
N ASP A 51 34.62 -33.01 50.67
CA ASP A 51 33.42 -33.86 50.61
C ASP A 51 32.35 -33.54 51.66
N GLY A 52 31.09 -33.90 51.36
CA GLY A 52 30.19 -34.52 52.33
C GLY A 52 28.76 -33.94 52.39
N GLY A 53 27.77 -34.82 52.22
CA GLY A 53 26.43 -34.65 52.82
C GLY A 53 25.26 -34.63 51.85
N SER A 54 24.51 -35.73 51.86
CA SER A 54 23.17 -35.90 51.30
C SER A 54 22.17 -34.86 51.82
N ASP A 55 21.26 -34.42 50.96
CA ASP A 55 19.81 -34.60 51.17
C ASP A 55 19.03 -34.28 49.89
N SER A 56 17.95 -35.03 49.70
CA SER A 56 17.06 -34.96 48.56
C SER A 56 16.07 -33.82 48.80
N ASP A 57 15.83 -32.97 47.81
CA ASP A 57 14.50 -32.44 47.54
C ASP A 57 14.42 -31.90 46.11
N GLY A 58 13.41 -32.38 45.40
CA GLY A 58 13.14 -32.03 44.01
C GLY A 58 12.54 -30.62 43.90
N GLY A 59 13.03 -29.87 42.92
CA GLY A 59 12.51 -28.56 42.56
C GLY A 59 13.14 -28.10 41.25
N SER A 60 12.47 -28.44 40.15
CA SER A 60 12.60 -27.92 38.78
C SER A 60 13.63 -26.80 38.53
N ASP A 61 14.77 -27.17 37.94
CA ASP A 61 15.48 -26.30 37.01
C ASP A 61 14.96 -26.59 35.59
N SER A 62 14.39 -25.59 34.96
CA SER A 62 14.40 -25.44 33.50
C SER A 62 14.43 -23.97 33.20
N ASP A 63 15.67 -23.51 33.22
CA ASP A 63 16.22 -22.28 32.70
C ASP A 63 15.74 -21.95 31.28
N GLY A 64 15.60 -20.65 31.00
CA GLY A 64 15.89 -20.04 29.70
C GLY A 64 15.21 -20.61 28.45
N GLY A 65 13.90 -20.41 28.32
CA GLY A 65 13.20 -20.52 27.03
C GLY A 65 13.23 -19.21 26.26
N SER A 66 14.16 -19.10 25.31
CA SER A 66 14.19 -18.09 24.23
C SER A 66 12.80 -17.87 23.64
N GLY A 67 12.39 -16.61 23.46
CA GLY A 67 11.12 -16.22 22.83
C GLY A 67 11.05 -16.70 21.37
N GLY A 68 10.58 -17.93 21.19
CA GLY A 68 10.33 -18.51 19.88
C GLY A 68 8.96 -18.09 19.37
N SER A 69 8.92 -17.63 18.12
CA SER A 69 7.72 -17.61 17.28
C SER A 69 7.00 -18.95 17.41
N SER A 70 5.96 -18.99 18.24
CA SER A 70 5.18 -20.19 18.48
C SER A 70 3.87 -20.08 17.72
N GLY A 71 3.80 -20.68 16.52
CA GLY A 71 2.54 -21.11 15.93
C GLY A 71 2.30 -20.79 14.45
N VAL A 72 3.04 -19.87 13.86
CA VAL A 72 2.87 -19.52 12.44
C VAL A 72 3.77 -20.44 11.60
N SER A 73 3.19 -21.24 10.71
CA SER A 73 3.90 -22.09 9.74
C SER A 73 2.90 -22.65 8.71
N GLY A 74 3.37 -23.38 7.70
CA GLY A 74 2.50 -24.03 6.71
C GLY A 74 2.42 -23.22 5.41
N SER A 75 1.30 -23.29 4.70
CA SER A 75 1.06 -22.46 3.50
C SER A 75 -0.01 -21.42 3.78
N MET A 76 0.02 -20.31 3.06
CA MET A 76 -1.05 -19.33 3.04
C MET A 76 -1.35 -18.84 1.62
N THR A 77 -2.60 -18.47 1.36
CA THR A 77 -3.05 -17.86 0.10
C THR A 77 -3.49 -16.42 0.33
N ILE A 78 -3.01 -15.50 -0.51
CA ILE A 78 -3.31 -14.07 -0.44
C ILE A 78 -3.99 -13.63 -1.73
N PHE A 79 -5.25 -13.21 -1.64
CA PHE A 79 -5.90 -12.47 -2.73
C PHE A 79 -5.67 -10.98 -2.52
N HIS A 80 -5.06 -10.29 -3.48
CA HIS A 80 -4.76 -8.88 -3.29
C HIS A 80 -4.95 -8.03 -4.54
N ALA A 81 -5.08 -6.72 -4.32
CA ALA A 81 -5.10 -5.69 -5.35
C ALA A 81 -3.81 -5.71 -6.18
N GLY A 82 -3.91 -5.41 -7.48
CA GLY A 82 -2.75 -5.33 -8.39
C GLY A 82 -1.66 -4.37 -7.91
N SER A 83 -2.06 -3.20 -7.41
CA SER A 83 -1.22 -2.15 -6.81
C SER A 83 -0.40 -2.59 -5.60
N LEU A 84 -0.80 -3.66 -4.90
CA LEU A 84 -0.03 -4.23 -3.78
C LEU A 84 1.02 -5.25 -4.23
N ALA A 85 1.01 -5.67 -5.51
CA ALA A 85 1.82 -6.79 -5.97
C ALA A 85 3.32 -6.61 -5.78
N ALA A 86 3.84 -5.40 -6.02
CA ALA A 86 5.27 -5.12 -5.84
C ALA A 86 5.66 -5.19 -4.36
N ALA A 87 4.93 -4.48 -3.49
CA ALA A 87 5.19 -4.49 -2.05
C ALA A 87 5.05 -5.90 -1.43
N PHE A 88 4.01 -6.64 -1.82
CA PHE A 88 3.80 -7.99 -1.30
C PHE A 88 4.86 -8.98 -1.83
N SER A 89 5.36 -8.78 -3.05
CA SER A 89 6.45 -9.60 -3.59
C SER A 89 7.80 -9.32 -2.92
N GLU A 90 8.05 -8.09 -2.48
CA GLU A 90 9.27 -7.73 -1.74
C GLU A 90 9.19 -8.20 -0.29
N ALA A 91 7.99 -8.18 0.31
CA ALA A 91 7.75 -8.66 1.67
C ALA A 91 7.84 -10.20 1.80
N GLU A 92 7.39 -10.93 0.78
CA GLU A 92 7.28 -12.40 0.80
C GLU A 92 8.55 -13.10 1.29
N PRO A 93 9.76 -12.94 0.71
CA PRO A 93 10.92 -13.73 1.13
C PRO A 93 11.31 -13.53 2.60
N THR A 94 11.23 -12.29 3.08
CA THR A 94 11.54 -11.95 4.48
C THR A 94 10.50 -12.57 5.43
N PHE A 95 9.23 -12.51 5.04
CA PHE A 95 8.14 -13.10 5.81
C PHE A 95 8.22 -14.63 5.85
N GLU A 96 8.52 -15.28 4.71
CA GLU A 96 8.71 -16.74 4.65
C GLU A 96 9.89 -17.20 5.52
N GLU A 97 11.00 -16.45 5.51
CA GLU A 97 12.16 -16.73 6.36
C GLU A 97 11.84 -16.56 7.86
N GLU A 98 11.12 -15.51 8.23
CA GLU A 98 10.79 -15.19 9.62
C GLU A 98 9.76 -16.17 10.21
N TYR A 99 8.73 -16.53 9.44
CA TYR A 99 7.58 -17.29 9.93
C TYR A 99 7.52 -18.75 9.43
N GLY A 100 8.40 -19.18 8.51
CA GLY A 100 8.37 -20.54 7.98
C GLY A 100 7.04 -20.88 7.28
N VAL A 101 6.46 -19.90 6.59
CA VAL A 101 5.22 -20.01 5.81
C VAL A 101 5.55 -19.99 4.33
N ASP A 102 4.84 -20.78 3.52
CA ASP A 102 4.84 -20.72 2.04
C ASP A 102 3.72 -19.79 1.55
N VAL A 103 4.08 -18.66 0.96
CA VAL A 103 3.15 -17.58 0.62
C VAL A 103 2.73 -17.66 -0.85
N ASN A 104 1.45 -17.95 -1.09
CA ASN A 104 0.87 -18.03 -2.43
C ASN A 104 0.03 -16.78 -2.74
N ARG A 105 0.58 -15.85 -3.52
CA ARG A 105 -0.10 -14.59 -3.90
C ARG A 105 -0.86 -14.68 -5.22
N GLU A 106 -2.07 -14.12 -5.24
CA GLU A 106 -2.86 -13.97 -6.46
C GLU A 106 -3.34 -12.52 -6.71
N PRO A 107 -2.56 -11.71 -7.44
CA PRO A 107 -2.96 -10.36 -7.81
C PRO A 107 -4.17 -10.34 -8.76
N LYS A 108 -5.15 -9.48 -8.48
CA LYS A 108 -6.24 -9.10 -9.40
C LYS A 108 -6.81 -7.73 -8.99
N GLY A 109 -7.71 -7.15 -9.79
CA GLY A 109 -8.47 -5.97 -9.38
C GLY A 109 -9.29 -6.27 -8.12
N SER A 110 -9.37 -5.31 -7.18
CA SER A 110 -9.92 -5.56 -5.84
C SER A 110 -11.36 -6.11 -5.87
N VAL A 111 -12.22 -5.61 -6.77
CA VAL A 111 -13.59 -6.12 -6.90
C VAL A 111 -13.57 -7.60 -7.28
N ALA A 112 -12.73 -7.98 -8.25
CA ALA A 112 -12.59 -9.38 -8.65
C ALA A 112 -11.91 -10.26 -7.60
N SER A 113 -10.95 -9.73 -6.82
CA SER A 113 -10.34 -10.43 -5.69
C SER A 113 -11.36 -10.72 -4.59
N THR A 114 -12.22 -9.74 -4.26
CA THR A 114 -13.34 -9.93 -3.33
C THR A 114 -14.33 -10.97 -3.84
N GLN A 115 -14.67 -10.96 -5.14
CA GLN A 115 -15.60 -11.94 -5.75
C GLN A 115 -15.08 -13.39 -5.74
N LYS A 116 -13.76 -13.60 -5.67
CA LYS A 116 -13.21 -14.96 -5.48
C LYS A 116 -13.76 -15.60 -4.21
N ILE A 117 -13.90 -14.82 -3.14
CA ILE A 117 -14.46 -15.28 -1.86
C ILE A 117 -15.99 -15.30 -1.95
N THR A 118 -16.60 -14.15 -2.28
CA THR A 118 -18.05 -13.94 -2.08
C THR A 118 -18.94 -14.59 -3.13
N GLN A 119 -18.40 -14.97 -4.30
CA GLN A 119 -19.17 -15.54 -5.41
C GLN A 119 -18.62 -16.86 -5.92
N GLN A 120 -17.29 -17.04 -5.88
CA GLN A 120 -16.65 -18.26 -6.39
C GLN A 120 -16.36 -19.29 -5.28
N GLY A 121 -16.58 -18.94 -4.01
CA GLY A 121 -16.38 -19.84 -2.88
C GLY A 121 -14.92 -20.26 -2.65
N ARG A 122 -13.96 -19.44 -3.10
CA ARG A 122 -12.53 -19.72 -2.92
C ARG A 122 -12.06 -19.22 -1.55
N SER A 123 -11.15 -19.97 -0.94
CA SER A 123 -10.49 -19.60 0.31
C SER A 123 -9.24 -18.74 0.06
N ALA A 124 -8.99 -17.80 0.99
CA ALA A 124 -7.76 -17.05 1.13
C ALA A 124 -7.57 -16.70 2.62
N ASP A 125 -6.32 -16.64 3.05
CA ASP A 125 -5.92 -16.29 4.41
C ASP A 125 -5.78 -14.79 4.61
N VAL A 126 -5.55 -14.06 3.51
CA VAL A 126 -5.59 -12.60 3.47
C VAL A 126 -6.33 -12.14 2.23
N LEU A 127 -7.25 -11.18 2.43
CA LEU A 127 -7.76 -10.33 1.36
C LEU A 127 -7.21 -8.91 1.53
N GLY A 128 -6.43 -8.43 0.56
CA GLY A 128 -5.94 -7.05 0.50
C GLY A 128 -6.60 -6.26 -0.63
N THR A 129 -7.33 -5.19 -0.33
CA THR A 129 -8.01 -4.36 -1.32
C THR A 129 -7.41 -2.95 -1.39
N SER A 130 -7.42 -2.35 -2.58
CA SER A 130 -7.08 -0.93 -2.75
C SER A 130 -8.18 0.03 -2.31
N ASP A 131 -9.36 -0.49 -1.95
CA ASP A 131 -10.47 0.25 -1.37
C ASP A 131 -11.04 -0.58 -0.21
N PHE A 132 -10.78 -0.15 1.02
CA PHE A 132 -11.21 -0.89 2.22
C PHE A 132 -12.74 -1.08 2.27
N ARG A 133 -13.51 -0.20 1.63
CA ARG A 133 -14.98 -0.27 1.60
C ARG A 133 -15.47 -1.55 0.92
N LEU A 134 -14.68 -2.13 0.01
CA LEU A 134 -15.00 -3.45 -0.56
C LEU A 134 -14.98 -4.56 0.49
N ILE A 135 -14.15 -4.45 1.52
CA ILE A 135 -14.15 -5.39 2.64
C ILE A 135 -15.34 -5.08 3.55
N ARG A 136 -15.49 -3.81 3.97
CA ARG A 136 -16.62 -3.35 4.80
C ARG A 136 -17.98 -3.74 4.24
N ASP A 137 -18.20 -3.53 2.94
CA ASP A 137 -19.52 -3.62 2.32
C ASP A 137 -19.81 -5.01 1.70
N ARG A 138 -18.79 -5.85 1.50
CA ARG A 138 -18.96 -7.14 0.78
C ARG A 138 -18.35 -8.35 1.49
N ILE A 139 -17.51 -8.15 2.48
CA ILE A 139 -16.94 -9.22 3.31
C ILE A 139 -17.58 -9.20 4.68
N VAL A 140 -17.70 -8.02 5.31
CA VAL A 140 -18.32 -7.91 6.63
C VAL A 140 -19.85 -7.88 6.52
N PRO A 141 -20.59 -8.65 7.36
CA PRO A 141 -20.13 -9.70 8.27
C PRO A 141 -20.07 -11.11 7.64
N ASP A 142 -20.61 -11.30 6.44
CA ASP A 142 -20.92 -12.62 5.89
C ASP A 142 -19.70 -13.54 5.65
N TYR A 143 -18.52 -12.96 5.42
CA TYR A 143 -17.27 -13.64 5.07
C TYR A 143 -16.08 -13.20 5.93
N GLY A 144 -16.28 -12.37 6.95
CA GLY A 144 -15.24 -11.87 7.84
C GLY A 144 -15.82 -10.87 8.83
N ASP A 145 -15.22 -10.77 10.00
CA ASP A 145 -15.79 -10.00 11.12
C ASP A 145 -15.07 -8.66 11.38
N TRP A 146 -13.97 -8.41 10.68
CA TRP A 146 -13.15 -7.22 10.85
C TRP A 146 -12.38 -6.88 9.58
N TYR A 147 -11.75 -5.71 9.56
CA TYR A 147 -10.76 -5.34 8.57
C TYR A 147 -9.83 -4.28 9.16
N SER A 148 -8.72 -4.01 8.49
CA SER A 148 -7.77 -2.97 8.85
C SER A 148 -7.49 -2.05 7.68
N ILE A 149 -7.02 -0.84 7.96
CA ILE A 149 -6.47 0.10 7.00
C ILE A 149 -5.02 0.36 7.38
N PHE A 150 -4.13 0.09 6.45
CA PHE A 150 -2.68 0.07 6.70
C PHE A 150 -1.89 1.01 5.79
N VAL A 151 -2.48 1.45 4.68
CA VAL A 151 -1.75 2.25 3.70
C VAL A 151 -2.68 3.11 2.83
N THR A 152 -2.17 4.25 2.36
CA THR A 152 -2.84 5.17 1.44
C THR A 152 -2.03 5.35 0.16
N ASN A 153 -2.66 5.95 -0.87
CA ASN A 153 -2.05 6.14 -2.19
C ASN A 153 -2.66 7.38 -2.88
N SER A 154 -2.22 7.68 -4.10
CA SER A 154 -2.75 8.75 -4.94
C SER A 154 -2.87 8.33 -6.41
N MET A 155 -3.70 9.01 -7.19
CA MET A 155 -3.74 8.86 -8.64
C MET A 155 -2.63 9.68 -9.31
N SER A 156 -2.17 9.18 -10.45
CA SER A 156 -1.09 9.73 -11.29
C SER A 156 -1.40 9.45 -12.75
N ILE A 157 -0.64 10.06 -13.67
CA ILE A 157 -0.68 9.74 -15.10
C ILE A 157 0.70 9.27 -15.53
N GLN A 158 0.77 8.05 -16.06
CA GLN A 158 1.97 7.47 -16.66
C GLN A 158 1.91 7.53 -18.18
N TYR A 159 3.06 7.68 -18.83
CA TYR A 159 3.18 7.85 -20.28
C TYR A 159 4.53 7.37 -20.81
N ARG A 160 4.72 7.38 -22.13
CA ARG A 160 6.02 7.16 -22.75
C ARG A 160 6.71 8.48 -23.07
N GLU A 161 8.04 8.46 -23.14
CA GLU A 161 8.83 9.62 -23.58
C GLU A 161 8.48 10.08 -25.01
N ASP A 162 7.93 9.21 -25.85
CA ASP A 162 7.51 9.51 -27.23
C ASP A 162 5.99 9.64 -27.40
N SER A 163 5.21 9.66 -26.30
CA SER A 163 3.76 9.94 -26.37
C SER A 163 3.51 11.36 -26.92
N PRO A 164 2.43 11.59 -27.70
CA PRO A 164 2.07 12.94 -28.15
C PRO A 164 1.91 13.91 -26.98
N GLY A 165 2.70 14.98 -26.95
CA GLY A 165 2.71 15.97 -25.87
C GLY A 165 3.51 15.58 -24.61
N ALA A 166 4.32 14.52 -24.66
CA ALA A 166 5.11 14.04 -23.51
C ALA A 166 6.12 15.06 -22.95
N ASP A 167 6.62 15.96 -23.80
CA ASP A 167 7.51 17.06 -23.44
C ASP A 167 6.78 18.30 -22.93
N GLU A 168 5.46 18.37 -23.14
CA GLU A 168 4.59 19.47 -22.72
C GLU A 168 3.80 19.15 -21.46
N ILE A 169 3.52 17.87 -21.20
CA ILE A 169 2.63 17.44 -20.12
C ILE A 169 3.22 17.76 -18.74
N SER A 170 2.38 18.29 -17.87
CA SER A 170 2.72 18.64 -16.51
C SER A 170 1.49 18.52 -15.61
N LYS A 171 1.71 18.68 -14.32
CA LYS A 171 0.64 18.77 -13.34
C LYS A 171 -0.36 19.87 -13.71
N ASP A 172 0.07 20.98 -14.32
CA ASP A 172 -0.75 22.17 -14.51
C ASP A 172 -1.49 22.24 -15.85
N ASN A 173 -1.35 21.22 -16.72
CA ASN A 173 -1.97 21.24 -18.06
C ASN A 173 -2.35 19.85 -18.61
N TRP A 174 -2.29 18.79 -17.80
CA TRP A 174 -2.50 17.42 -18.31
C TRP A 174 -3.83 17.25 -19.04
N TRP A 175 -4.89 17.95 -18.63
CA TRP A 175 -6.20 17.90 -19.30
C TRP A 175 -6.17 18.45 -20.73
N GLU A 176 -5.31 19.43 -21.01
CA GLU A 176 -5.13 19.98 -22.34
C GLU A 176 -4.47 18.96 -23.27
N ILE A 177 -3.54 18.18 -22.74
CA ILE A 177 -2.86 17.11 -23.49
C ILE A 177 -3.82 15.92 -23.70
N LEU A 178 -4.48 15.47 -22.64
CA LEU A 178 -5.38 14.30 -22.71
C LEU A 178 -6.63 14.54 -23.56
N SER A 179 -6.98 15.79 -23.88
CA SER A 179 -8.12 16.17 -24.72
C SER A 179 -7.76 16.43 -26.20
N ARG A 180 -6.51 16.20 -26.61
CA ARG A 180 -6.10 16.31 -28.02
C ARG A 180 -6.61 15.12 -28.84
N ASP A 181 -6.98 15.37 -30.09
CA ASP A 181 -7.56 14.34 -30.98
C ASP A 181 -6.57 13.21 -31.36
N ASP A 182 -5.27 13.42 -31.15
CA ASP A 182 -4.19 12.46 -31.43
C ASP A 182 -3.74 11.66 -30.20
N VAL A 183 -4.43 11.80 -29.07
CA VAL A 183 -4.06 11.17 -27.80
C VAL A 183 -5.03 10.05 -27.42
N THR A 184 -4.50 8.88 -27.07
CA THR A 184 -5.27 7.77 -26.48
C THR A 184 -4.93 7.59 -25.00
N VAL A 185 -5.97 7.50 -24.15
CA VAL A 185 -5.83 7.37 -22.69
C VAL A 185 -6.40 6.04 -22.22
N GLY A 186 -5.67 5.31 -21.37
CA GLY A 186 -6.14 4.05 -20.80
C GLY A 186 -6.44 4.14 -19.30
N HIS A 187 -7.42 3.34 -18.86
CA HIS A 187 -7.58 3.00 -17.45
C HIS A 187 -8.10 1.55 -17.32
N ALA A 188 -8.01 0.99 -16.12
CA ALA A 188 -8.54 -0.35 -15.84
C ALA A 188 -10.09 -0.33 -15.89
N ASP A 189 -10.71 -1.50 -15.98
CA ASP A 189 -12.17 -1.64 -15.98
C ASP A 189 -12.78 -1.21 -14.64
N PRO A 190 -13.62 -0.15 -14.62
CA PRO A 190 -14.30 0.31 -13.40
C PRO A 190 -15.14 -0.76 -12.69
N ALA A 191 -15.66 -1.76 -13.40
CA ALA A 191 -16.45 -2.83 -12.80
C ALA A 191 -15.58 -3.89 -12.08
N VAL A 192 -14.27 -3.90 -12.33
CA VAL A 192 -13.35 -4.98 -11.91
C VAL A 192 -12.28 -4.47 -10.96
N ASP A 193 -11.85 -3.22 -11.09
CA ASP A 193 -10.67 -2.67 -10.42
C ASP A 193 -10.91 -1.26 -9.88
N PRO A 194 -10.63 -0.98 -8.59
CA PRO A 194 -10.65 0.38 -8.06
C PRO A 194 -9.80 1.38 -8.81
N GLY A 195 -8.66 0.97 -9.39
CA GLY A 195 -7.88 1.87 -10.24
C GLY A 195 -8.69 2.38 -11.44
N GLY A 196 -9.62 1.57 -11.94
CA GLY A 196 -10.51 1.89 -13.05
C GLY A 196 -11.56 2.93 -12.70
N TYR A 197 -12.36 2.70 -11.63
CA TYR A 197 -13.36 3.68 -11.24
C TYR A 197 -12.71 4.96 -10.69
N ARG A 198 -11.55 4.87 -10.03
CA ARG A 198 -10.82 6.06 -9.55
C ARG A 198 -10.24 6.89 -10.69
N ALA A 199 -9.78 6.27 -11.78
CA ALA A 199 -9.39 7.01 -12.98
C ALA A 199 -10.57 7.85 -13.53
N VAL A 200 -11.77 7.27 -13.58
CA VAL A 200 -12.97 8.00 -14.00
C VAL A 200 -13.33 9.10 -13.00
N MET A 201 -13.24 8.83 -11.69
CA MET A 201 -13.46 9.84 -10.64
C MET A 201 -12.49 11.01 -10.76
N THR A 202 -11.19 10.75 -10.94
CA THR A 202 -10.17 11.80 -11.15
C THR A 202 -10.52 12.68 -12.34
N GLN A 203 -11.01 12.08 -13.44
CA GLN A 203 -11.45 12.86 -14.60
C GLN A 203 -12.74 13.66 -14.32
N GLN A 204 -13.68 13.13 -13.55
CA GLN A 204 -14.87 13.88 -13.14
C GLN A 204 -14.50 15.05 -12.20
N LEU A 205 -13.63 14.83 -11.22
CA LEU A 205 -13.23 15.84 -10.25
C LEU A 205 -12.51 17.03 -10.89
N GLY A 206 -11.82 16.85 -12.00
CA GLY A 206 -11.16 17.96 -12.68
C GLY A 206 -12.12 19.03 -13.20
N LYS A 207 -13.39 18.69 -13.49
CA LYS A 207 -14.42 19.67 -13.85
C LYS A 207 -15.24 20.20 -12.66
N GLU A 208 -15.09 19.59 -11.49
CA GLU A 208 -15.80 20.01 -10.29
C GLU A 208 -15.07 21.16 -9.61
N GLU A 209 -15.81 22.22 -9.27
CA GLU A 209 -15.23 23.36 -8.55
C GLU A 209 -14.74 22.92 -7.15
N PHE A 210 -13.52 23.31 -6.82
CA PHE A 210 -12.89 23.16 -5.52
C PHE A 210 -12.12 24.43 -5.17
N GLN A 211 -12.37 24.99 -3.99
CA GLN A 211 -11.72 26.22 -3.53
C GLN A 211 -11.82 27.41 -4.52
N GLY A 212 -12.92 27.47 -5.29
CA GLY A 212 -13.23 28.55 -6.22
C GLY A 212 -12.72 28.36 -7.65
N GLU A 213 -12.07 27.22 -7.95
CA GLU A 213 -11.55 26.91 -9.28
C GLU A 213 -11.86 25.46 -9.69
N ALA A 214 -12.09 25.23 -10.98
CA ALA A 214 -12.08 23.90 -11.60
C ALA A 214 -10.87 23.82 -12.54
N LEU A 215 -10.31 22.63 -12.77
CA LEU A 215 -9.18 22.48 -13.70
C LEU A 215 -9.62 22.72 -15.15
N TYR A 216 -10.82 22.27 -15.50
CA TYR A 216 -11.37 22.39 -16.84
C TYR A 216 -12.90 22.36 -16.84
N ASP A 217 -13.51 22.60 -17.99
CA ASP A 217 -14.97 22.61 -18.16
C ASP A 217 -15.51 21.24 -18.60
N ASP A 218 -16.85 21.12 -18.71
CA ASP A 218 -17.48 19.87 -19.15
C ASP A 218 -17.06 19.48 -20.58
N SER A 219 -16.79 20.46 -21.46
CA SER A 219 -16.37 20.16 -22.84
C SER A 219 -15.02 19.45 -22.90
N THR A 220 -14.08 19.87 -22.06
CA THR A 220 -12.76 19.23 -21.92
C THR A 220 -12.91 17.86 -21.27
N TYR A 221 -13.76 17.73 -20.25
CA TYR A 221 -14.08 16.43 -19.66
C TYR A 221 -14.59 15.44 -20.70
N GLN A 222 -15.57 15.82 -21.54
CA GLN A 222 -16.10 14.93 -22.57
C GLN A 222 -15.02 14.49 -23.56
N LYS A 223 -14.12 15.39 -23.98
CA LYS A 223 -12.99 15.03 -24.85
C LYS A 223 -12.04 14.01 -24.23
N ILE A 224 -11.68 14.19 -22.95
CA ILE A 224 -10.86 13.20 -22.23
C ILE A 224 -11.58 11.85 -22.16
N ARG A 225 -12.91 11.86 -21.98
CA ARG A 225 -13.73 10.64 -21.99
C ARG A 225 -13.78 9.98 -23.37
N GLU A 226 -13.90 10.75 -24.44
CA GLU A 226 -13.86 10.25 -25.82
C GLU A 226 -12.50 9.61 -26.15
N ASN A 227 -11.41 10.18 -25.63
CA ASN A 227 -10.06 9.65 -25.76
C ASN A 227 -9.76 8.47 -24.81
N SER A 228 -10.63 8.21 -23.83
CA SER A 228 -10.44 7.17 -22.83
C SER A 228 -10.92 5.80 -23.31
N THR A 229 -10.10 4.77 -23.10
CA THR A 229 -10.42 3.37 -23.41
C THR A 229 -10.16 2.46 -22.21
N VAL A 230 -10.84 1.31 -22.21
CA VAL A 230 -10.71 0.23 -21.22
C VAL A 230 -10.11 -0.99 -21.93
N PRO A 231 -8.78 -1.04 -22.14
CA PRO A 231 -8.17 -2.12 -22.92
C PRO A 231 -8.00 -3.40 -22.10
N THR A 232 -8.25 -3.35 -20.78
CA THR A 232 -8.03 -4.48 -19.89
C THR A 232 -8.82 -4.36 -18.58
N GLY A 233 -9.05 -5.50 -17.94
CA GLY A 233 -9.78 -5.57 -16.67
C GLY A 233 -8.98 -5.12 -15.44
N THR A 234 -7.64 -5.10 -15.50
CA THR A 234 -6.80 -4.79 -14.34
C THR A 234 -5.67 -3.84 -14.69
N GLU A 235 -5.32 -2.97 -13.76
CA GLU A 235 -4.25 -1.98 -13.90
C GLU A 235 -2.90 -2.62 -14.30
N THR A 236 -2.58 -3.81 -13.80
CA THR A 236 -1.32 -4.53 -14.11
C THR A 236 -1.06 -4.79 -15.59
N LYS A 237 -2.08 -4.69 -16.46
CA LYS A 237 -1.97 -4.95 -17.90
C LYS A 237 -1.88 -3.69 -18.76
N LEU A 238 -2.06 -2.48 -18.21
CA LEU A 238 -1.94 -1.24 -19.02
C LEU A 238 -0.49 -0.92 -19.38
N LYS A 239 0.50 -1.30 -18.56
CA LYS A 239 1.93 -1.08 -18.84
C LYS A 239 2.34 -1.66 -20.20
N GLY A 240 1.93 -2.88 -20.52
CA GLY A 240 2.22 -3.48 -21.82
C GLY A 240 1.52 -2.77 -23.00
N GLN A 241 0.41 -2.08 -22.75
CA GLN A 241 -0.28 -1.26 -23.75
C GLN A 241 0.41 0.10 -23.95
N LEU A 242 0.96 0.68 -22.89
CA LEU A 242 1.84 1.84 -22.99
C LEU A 242 3.10 1.46 -23.77
N GLU A 243 3.79 0.37 -23.40
CA GLU A 243 5.04 -0.08 -24.07
C GLU A 243 4.88 -0.36 -25.56
N SER A 244 3.70 -0.86 -25.98
CA SER A 244 3.44 -1.21 -27.37
C SER A 244 3.05 -0.01 -28.25
N GLY A 245 2.79 1.16 -27.66
CA GLY A 245 2.25 2.30 -28.39
C GLY A 245 0.73 2.29 -28.56
N ALA A 246 0.02 1.32 -27.97
CA ALA A 246 -1.44 1.21 -28.10
C ALA A 246 -2.21 2.24 -27.25
N LEU A 247 -1.59 2.76 -26.19
CA LEU A 247 -2.08 3.87 -25.37
C LEU A 247 -0.97 4.90 -25.24
N ASP A 248 -1.28 6.19 -25.26
CA ASP A 248 -0.27 7.22 -25.03
C ASP A 248 -0.10 7.55 -23.54
N TYR A 249 -1.21 7.53 -22.80
CA TYR A 249 -1.27 7.83 -21.38
C TYR A 249 -2.11 6.78 -20.65
N ALA A 250 -1.81 6.56 -19.37
CA ALA A 250 -2.65 5.75 -18.50
C ALA A 250 -2.82 6.40 -17.12
N PHE A 251 -4.05 6.39 -16.61
CA PHE A 251 -4.30 6.71 -15.21
C PHE A 251 -3.90 5.52 -14.33
N TYR A 252 -3.03 5.79 -13.37
CA TYR A 252 -2.49 4.77 -12.46
C TYR A 252 -2.35 5.29 -11.04
N TYR A 253 -2.24 4.37 -10.09
CA TYR A 253 -1.74 4.73 -8.77
C TYR A 253 -0.29 5.19 -8.86
N GLN A 254 0.06 6.19 -8.05
CA GLN A 254 1.42 6.70 -7.96
C GLN A 254 2.42 5.60 -7.60
N SER A 255 2.04 4.66 -6.73
CA SER A 255 2.88 3.51 -6.36
C SER A 255 3.26 2.61 -7.56
N ILE A 256 2.34 2.45 -8.52
CA ILE A 256 2.61 1.70 -9.77
C ILE A 256 3.49 2.54 -10.69
N SER A 257 3.17 3.83 -10.82
CA SER A 257 3.91 4.72 -11.71
C SER A 257 5.35 4.92 -11.27
N SER A 258 5.61 5.03 -9.97
CA SER A 258 6.93 5.28 -9.39
C SER A 258 7.89 4.10 -9.50
N THR A 259 7.37 2.88 -9.61
CA THR A 259 8.14 1.65 -9.72
C THR A 259 8.31 1.18 -11.18
N ALA A 260 7.66 1.85 -12.12
CA ALA A 260 7.80 1.58 -13.54
C ALA A 260 9.01 2.29 -14.17
N ASP A 261 9.56 1.70 -15.23
CA ASP A 261 10.62 2.29 -16.05
C ASP A 261 10.04 3.23 -17.13
N MET A 262 9.19 4.18 -16.71
CA MET A 262 8.48 5.12 -17.58
C MET A 262 8.24 6.47 -16.88
N PRO A 263 8.19 7.59 -17.62
CA PRO A 263 7.84 8.88 -17.04
C PRO A 263 6.37 8.91 -16.56
N PHE A 264 6.14 9.72 -15.53
CA PHE A 264 4.80 9.97 -14.99
C PHE A 264 4.73 11.37 -14.37
N ILE A 265 3.50 11.87 -14.19
CA ILE A 265 3.23 13.09 -13.43
C ILE A 265 2.33 12.80 -12.22
N ASP A 266 2.58 13.52 -11.13
CA ASP A 266 1.66 13.61 -10.00
C ASP A 266 0.48 14.53 -10.35
N LEU A 267 -0.68 14.26 -9.76
CA LEU A 267 -1.89 15.05 -9.96
C LEU A 267 -2.13 16.04 -8.80
N GLN A 268 -3.04 17.00 -9.01
CA GLN A 268 -3.48 17.92 -7.96
C GLN A 268 -4.20 17.16 -6.85
N PRO A 269 -4.00 17.53 -5.57
CA PRO A 269 -4.73 16.94 -4.46
C PRO A 269 -6.25 16.94 -4.63
N GLN A 270 -6.82 17.91 -5.36
CA GLN A 270 -8.27 17.97 -5.58
C GLN A 270 -8.79 16.86 -6.51
N VAL A 271 -7.95 16.25 -7.34
CA VAL A 271 -8.37 15.17 -8.26
C VAL A 271 -7.70 13.82 -7.99
N ASP A 272 -6.60 13.80 -7.23
CA ASP A 272 -5.76 12.62 -7.05
C ASP A 272 -6.25 11.63 -5.98
N LEU A 273 -7.31 12.00 -5.24
CA LEU A 273 -7.93 11.20 -4.18
C LEU A 273 -7.00 10.89 -2.99
N SER A 274 -5.93 11.66 -2.76
CA SER A 274 -4.93 11.37 -1.73
C SER A 274 -5.27 11.91 -0.34
N LYS A 275 -6.04 13.01 -0.24
CA LYS A 275 -6.20 13.76 1.01
C LYS A 275 -7.36 13.25 1.85
N ALA A 276 -7.05 12.64 2.99
CA ALA A 276 -8.03 12.20 3.98
C ALA A 276 -8.44 13.31 4.97
N THR A 277 -8.89 14.47 4.48
CA THR A 277 -9.53 15.51 5.31
C THR A 277 -11.00 15.69 4.91
N SER A 278 -11.85 16.18 5.82
CA SER A 278 -13.30 16.34 5.55
C SER A 278 -13.58 17.16 4.30
N GLU A 279 -12.88 18.28 4.12
CA GLU A 279 -13.00 19.14 2.93
C GLU A 279 -12.74 18.37 1.63
N TYR A 280 -11.67 17.58 1.58
CA TYR A 280 -11.32 16.79 0.39
C TYR A 280 -12.25 15.59 0.20
N ALA A 281 -12.67 14.91 1.28
CA ALA A 281 -13.61 13.81 1.17
C ALA A 281 -14.98 14.26 0.64
N GLU A 282 -15.50 15.41 1.11
CA GLU A 282 -16.73 16.02 0.57
C GLU A 282 -16.57 16.40 -0.91
N HIS A 283 -15.40 16.91 -1.30
CA HIS A 283 -15.12 17.20 -2.70
C HIS A 283 -15.03 15.93 -3.56
N TYR A 284 -14.29 14.92 -3.12
CA TYR A 284 -14.16 13.65 -3.83
C TYR A 284 -15.51 12.95 -4.00
N ALA A 285 -16.40 13.08 -3.03
CA ALA A 285 -17.75 12.51 -3.08
C ALA A 285 -18.65 13.09 -4.19
N LYS A 286 -18.25 14.21 -4.83
CA LYS A 286 -18.94 14.73 -6.02
C LYS A 286 -18.78 13.82 -7.25
N ALA A 287 -17.76 12.98 -7.27
CA ALA A 287 -17.55 12.01 -8.34
C ALA A 287 -18.22 10.67 -8.02
N GLU A 288 -18.99 10.16 -8.98
CA GLU A 288 -19.72 8.90 -8.88
C GLU A 288 -19.59 8.11 -10.17
N VAL A 289 -19.31 6.81 -10.04
CA VAL A 289 -19.10 5.90 -11.17
C VAL A 289 -20.04 4.73 -11.04
N GLU A 290 -21.02 4.67 -11.93
CA GLU A 290 -21.94 3.55 -12.07
C GLU A 290 -21.33 2.46 -12.95
N THR A 291 -21.40 1.21 -12.48
CA THR A 291 -20.84 0.05 -13.19
C THR A 291 -21.78 -1.15 -13.07
N SER A 292 -21.51 -2.22 -13.82
CA SER A 292 -22.24 -3.49 -13.64
C SER A 292 -22.01 -4.15 -12.29
N SER A 293 -20.95 -3.76 -11.56
CA SER A 293 -20.61 -4.27 -10.22
C SER A 293 -21.12 -3.37 -9.08
N GLY A 294 -21.90 -2.33 -9.40
CA GLY A 294 -22.43 -1.35 -8.45
C GLY A 294 -21.94 0.07 -8.72
N THR A 295 -22.42 0.99 -7.90
CA THR A 295 -22.06 2.41 -7.91
C THR A 295 -20.96 2.68 -6.90
N PHE A 296 -19.93 3.42 -7.30
CA PHE A 296 -18.81 3.80 -6.46
C PHE A 296 -18.74 5.32 -6.34
N THR A 297 -18.72 5.82 -5.10
CA THR A 297 -18.56 7.25 -4.78
C THR A 297 -17.11 7.56 -4.44
N GLY A 298 -16.61 8.70 -4.93
CA GLY A 298 -15.25 9.16 -4.69
C GLY A 298 -14.98 9.40 -3.20
N ALA A 299 -13.77 9.02 -2.79
CA ALA A 299 -13.29 9.12 -1.42
C ALA A 299 -11.76 9.05 -1.42
N PRO A 300 -11.09 9.50 -0.35
CA PRO A 300 -9.65 9.32 -0.18
C PRO A 300 -9.25 7.85 -0.33
N ILE A 301 -8.11 7.61 -0.97
CA ILE A 301 -7.61 6.25 -1.22
C ILE A 301 -7.03 5.66 0.07
N ALA A 302 -7.72 4.66 0.59
CA ALA A 302 -7.30 3.87 1.74
C ALA A 302 -7.41 2.38 1.41
N TYR A 303 -6.33 1.65 1.62
CA TYR A 303 -6.21 0.22 1.32
C TYR A 303 -6.59 -0.59 2.56
N GLY A 304 -7.38 -1.64 2.35
CA GLY A 304 -7.83 -2.51 3.42
C GLY A 304 -7.14 -3.88 3.41
N MET A 305 -6.98 -4.49 4.57
CA MET A 305 -6.69 -5.93 4.70
C MET A 305 -7.67 -6.59 5.67
N THR A 306 -7.93 -7.89 5.49
CA THR A 306 -8.65 -8.72 6.47
C THR A 306 -8.20 -10.17 6.35
N VAL A 307 -8.47 -10.95 7.39
CA VAL A 307 -8.45 -12.41 7.38
C VAL A 307 -9.90 -12.89 7.24
N PRO A 308 -10.33 -13.40 6.07
CA PRO A 308 -11.69 -13.89 5.88
C PRO A 308 -11.99 -15.12 6.75
N ASN A 309 -13.27 -15.34 7.08
CA ASN A 309 -13.73 -16.49 7.86
C ASN A 309 -13.53 -17.84 7.14
N VAL A 310 -13.23 -17.81 5.84
CA VAL A 310 -12.89 -18.99 5.03
C VAL A 310 -11.39 -19.34 5.08
N ALA A 311 -10.55 -18.55 5.75
CA ALA A 311 -9.11 -18.77 5.86
C ALA A 311 -8.78 -20.17 6.41
N GLU A 312 -7.81 -20.84 5.78
CA GLU A 312 -7.32 -22.15 6.21
C GLU A 312 -6.15 -22.02 7.20
N ASN A 313 -5.45 -20.87 7.17
CA ASN A 313 -4.34 -20.50 8.04
C ASN A 313 -4.50 -19.03 8.53
N PRO A 314 -5.53 -18.75 9.37
CA PRO A 314 -5.82 -17.40 9.83
C PRO A 314 -4.70 -16.77 10.66
N GLU A 315 -3.89 -17.58 11.37
CA GLU A 315 -2.74 -17.09 12.14
C GLU A 315 -1.65 -16.53 11.23
N ALA A 316 -1.34 -17.20 10.11
CA ALA A 316 -0.42 -16.66 9.09
C ALA A 316 -1.00 -15.41 8.42
N GLY A 317 -2.31 -15.38 8.17
CA GLY A 317 -2.97 -14.20 7.64
C GLY A 317 -2.87 -12.99 8.57
N ALA A 318 -3.09 -13.19 9.86
CA ALA A 318 -2.92 -12.14 10.86
C ALA A 318 -1.45 -11.70 11.01
N ALA A 319 -0.49 -12.62 10.86
CA ALA A 319 0.94 -12.30 10.80
C ALA A 319 1.29 -11.38 9.65
N TRP A 320 0.73 -11.65 8.48
CA TRP A 320 0.98 -10.86 7.28
C TRP A 320 0.52 -9.41 7.49
N ILE A 321 -0.62 -9.21 8.14
CA ILE A 321 -1.14 -7.87 8.46
C ILE A 321 -0.25 -7.17 9.48
N GLU A 322 0.17 -7.87 10.54
CA GLU A 322 1.10 -7.35 11.55
C GLU A 322 2.46 -6.96 10.95
N TYR A 323 2.98 -7.76 10.01
CA TYR A 323 4.26 -7.51 9.36
C TYR A 323 4.30 -6.13 8.70
N PHE A 324 3.20 -5.66 8.11
CA PHE A 324 3.13 -4.31 7.51
C PHE A 324 3.06 -3.16 8.53
N ALA A 325 2.88 -3.43 9.81
CA ALA A 325 3.08 -2.44 10.88
C ALA A 325 4.55 -2.35 11.34
N SER A 326 5.36 -3.38 11.07
CA SER A 326 6.79 -3.37 11.42
C SER A 326 7.57 -2.30 10.63
N ASP A 327 8.76 -1.93 11.11
CA ASP A 327 9.66 -1.02 10.38
C ASP A 327 10.04 -1.58 9.01
N ALA A 328 10.24 -2.90 8.89
CA ALA A 328 10.57 -3.57 7.64
C ALA A 328 9.41 -3.48 6.64
N GLY A 329 8.20 -3.81 7.08
CA GLY A 329 6.99 -3.71 6.25
C GLY A 329 6.70 -2.28 5.82
N ARG A 330 6.81 -1.30 6.73
CA ARG A 330 6.61 0.12 6.41
C ARG A 330 7.64 0.63 5.41
N THR A 331 8.91 0.28 5.57
CA THR A 331 9.98 0.65 4.61
C THR A 331 9.67 0.11 3.21
N ILE A 332 9.21 -1.14 3.11
CA ILE A 332 8.81 -1.74 1.82
C ILE A 332 7.67 -0.93 1.19
N LEU A 333 6.65 -0.54 1.96
CA LEU A 333 5.54 0.27 1.45
C LEU A 333 6.03 1.63 0.92
N GLU A 334 6.86 2.33 1.68
CA GLU A 334 7.42 3.63 1.32
C GLU A 334 8.30 3.57 0.07
N ASP A 335 9.16 2.55 -0.03
CA ASP A 335 10.02 2.32 -1.19
C ASP A 335 9.21 2.03 -2.47
N MET A 336 7.99 1.54 -2.33
CA MET A 336 7.04 1.31 -3.43
C MET A 336 6.11 2.50 -3.69
N GLY A 337 6.34 3.66 -3.06
CA GLY A 337 5.53 4.87 -3.25
C GLY A 337 4.17 4.85 -2.55
N LEU A 338 3.96 3.93 -1.62
CA LEU A 338 2.79 3.91 -0.76
C LEU A 338 3.05 4.70 0.52
N VAL A 339 1.99 5.20 1.18
CA VAL A 339 2.11 5.96 2.43
C VAL A 339 1.48 5.16 3.57
N PRO A 340 2.28 4.56 4.48
CA PRO A 340 1.77 3.79 5.61
C PRO A 340 0.82 4.58 6.51
N VAL A 341 -0.18 3.90 7.06
CA VAL A 341 -1.04 4.40 8.13
C VAL A 341 -0.49 3.87 9.44
N GLU A 342 -0.06 4.77 10.32
CA GLU A 342 0.60 4.44 11.58
C GLU A 342 -0.12 5.09 12.78
N PRO A 343 -0.57 4.30 13.78
CA PRO A 343 -0.68 2.84 13.76
C PRO A 343 -1.70 2.37 12.70
N ILE A 344 -1.69 1.07 12.37
CA ILE A 344 -2.76 0.47 11.55
C ILE A 344 -4.11 0.81 12.20
N VAL A 345 -5.12 1.12 11.40
CA VAL A 345 -6.46 1.46 11.92
C VAL A 345 -7.41 0.30 11.69
N VAL A 346 -8.20 -0.05 12.71
CA VAL A 346 -9.31 -1.03 12.59
C VAL A 346 -10.63 -0.39 13.02
N PRO A 347 -11.78 -0.83 12.49
CA PRO A 347 -13.08 -0.34 12.94
C PRO A 347 -13.31 -0.65 14.41
N GLN A 348 -13.72 0.35 15.19
CA GLN A 348 -14.07 0.17 16.60
C GLN A 348 -15.24 -0.81 16.79
N SER A 349 -16.15 -0.88 15.82
CA SER A 349 -17.27 -1.82 15.80
C SER A 349 -16.86 -3.29 15.67
N GLY A 350 -15.72 -3.57 15.05
CA GLY A 350 -15.19 -4.93 14.81
C GLY A 350 -13.98 -5.29 15.66
N GLN A 351 -13.55 -4.42 16.58
CA GLN A 351 -12.29 -4.57 17.32
C GLN A 351 -12.20 -5.90 18.10
N ASP A 352 -13.32 -6.40 18.62
CA ASP A 352 -13.37 -7.62 19.45
C ASP A 352 -13.11 -8.89 18.61
N ALA A 353 -13.29 -8.81 17.29
CA ALA A 353 -13.02 -9.90 16.34
C ALA A 353 -11.60 -9.84 15.76
N VAL A 354 -10.86 -8.75 15.99
CA VAL A 354 -9.50 -8.59 15.48
C VAL A 354 -8.54 -9.49 16.28
N PRO A 355 -7.70 -10.31 15.63
CA PRO A 355 -6.69 -11.11 16.32
C PRO A 355 -5.77 -10.25 17.19
N GLN A 356 -5.44 -10.73 18.39
CA GLN A 356 -4.67 -9.96 19.39
C GLN A 356 -3.38 -9.39 18.80
N ARG A 357 -2.63 -10.18 18.03
CA ARG A 357 -1.38 -9.74 17.37
C ARG A 357 -1.55 -8.55 16.42
N VAL A 358 -2.71 -8.43 15.77
CA VAL A 358 -3.03 -7.27 14.92
C VAL A 358 -3.43 -6.09 15.79
N MET A 359 -4.21 -6.32 16.85
CA MET A 359 -4.56 -5.28 17.82
C MET A 359 -3.37 -4.70 18.57
N ASP A 360 -2.32 -5.49 18.80
CA ASP A 360 -1.08 -5.03 19.46
C ASP A 360 -0.34 -3.95 18.65
N VAL A 361 -0.58 -3.89 17.33
CA VAL A 361 0.01 -2.92 16.40
C VAL A 361 -1.03 -1.98 15.76
N ALA A 362 -2.28 -2.05 16.19
CA ALA A 362 -3.39 -1.29 15.62
C ALA A 362 -4.10 -0.38 16.63
N SER A 363 -4.88 0.56 16.11
CA SER A 363 -5.76 1.45 16.85
C SER A 363 -7.19 1.27 16.37
N ALA A 364 -8.10 0.96 17.30
CA ALA A 364 -9.53 0.92 17.03
C ALA A 364 -10.11 2.34 16.92
N GLN A 365 -10.74 2.65 15.79
CA GLN A 365 -11.32 3.96 15.50
C GLN A 365 -12.68 3.82 14.83
N SER A 366 -13.57 4.80 15.00
CA SER A 366 -14.85 4.86 14.29
C SER A 366 -14.75 5.51 12.90
N SER A 367 -13.65 6.24 12.64
CA SER A 367 -13.39 6.86 11.34
C SER A 367 -11.89 6.91 11.04
N LEU A 368 -11.52 6.85 9.76
CA LEU A 368 -10.19 7.19 9.28
C LEU A 368 -10.24 8.58 8.63
N GLY A 369 -9.85 9.59 9.40
CA GLY A 369 -10.13 10.98 9.03
C GLY A 369 -11.63 11.16 8.83
N PRO A 370 -12.10 11.62 7.66
CA PRO A 370 -13.52 11.80 7.36
C PRO A 370 -14.25 10.53 6.92
N LEU A 371 -13.56 9.40 6.76
CA LEU A 371 -14.16 8.17 6.26
C LEU A 371 -14.67 7.30 7.40
N GLU A 372 -15.96 6.95 7.36
CA GLU A 372 -16.54 5.99 8.30
C GLU A 372 -16.01 4.57 8.05
N LEU A 373 -15.66 3.90 9.16
CA LEU A 373 -15.11 2.54 9.21
C LEU A 373 -16.20 1.51 9.54
#